data_AF-A0A255QW00-F1
#
_entry.id   AF-A0A255QW00-F1
#
_cell.length_a   1.000
_cell.length_b   1.000
_cell.length_c   1.000
_cell.angle_alpha   90.00
_cell.angle_beta   90.00
_cell.angle_gamma   90.00
#
_symmetry.space_group_name_H-M   'P 1'
#
loop_
_entity.id
_entity.type
_entity.pdbx_description
1 polymer ?
#
loop_
_entity_poly.entity_id
_entity_poly.type
_entity_poly.pdbx_seq_one_letter_code
_entity_poly.pdbx_strand_id
1 'polypeptide(L)'
;MSDGLRYGSASTSATKSGDVPVPGSTRSSNRTRAGRASLTPKQAEIRNREAAILRIARPRLARGGLAALSMEAIAREMSYAKGTIYNHFSCKEEILLALAIGANNKRRELFLTAVESMSTSRDKIAAIGVACQDFRVRFADLFQIDVLVRHSTVWEKVSEQRREAMALCEQRCMGVVVNVGMEAVRRGDLTLPDSLCIEDVMFGLWSLTYGGMLIEGSSPGLDRLGIHDGFSAIRRNCHALMDGYQWKPLYDAEHDEILIQKVRSLLHREVGQELKIESESAVADGPSSRGTVVTVDPPDAMASQSLQGAKQ
;
A
#
# COMPACT_ATOMS: atom_id res chain seq x y z
N MET A 1 -40.90 39.44 -28.83
CA MET A 1 -40.74 40.03 -30.17
C MET A 1 -39.35 39.61 -30.64
N SER A 2 -39.23 38.43 -31.26
CA SER A 2 -39.26 38.20 -32.73
C SER A 2 -37.97 38.74 -33.38
N ASP A 3 -37.22 38.05 -34.22
CA ASP A 3 -37.22 36.69 -34.78
C ASP A 3 -35.98 36.64 -35.71
N GLY A 4 -35.56 35.46 -36.17
CA GLY A 4 -34.96 35.36 -37.52
C GLY A 4 -33.47 35.00 -37.67
N LEU A 5 -33.25 33.71 -37.94
CA LEU A 5 -32.07 33.12 -38.58
C LEU A 5 -31.69 33.77 -39.92
N ARG A 6 -30.41 33.65 -40.33
CA ARG A 6 -30.04 33.24 -41.71
C ARG A 6 -28.77 32.38 -41.77
N TYR A 7 -28.91 31.21 -42.38
CA TYR A 7 -27.88 30.32 -42.92
C TYR A 7 -27.72 30.58 -44.45
N GLY A 8 -26.55 30.28 -45.00
CA GLY A 8 -26.27 30.09 -46.44
C GLY A 8 -24.74 29.98 -46.66
N SER A 9 -24.16 28.80 -46.96
CA SER A 9 -24.03 28.10 -48.26
C SER A 9 -23.44 28.99 -49.36
N ALA A 10 -22.51 28.61 -50.24
CA ALA A 10 -21.66 27.43 -50.49
C ALA A 10 -20.77 27.82 -51.71
N SER A 11 -19.93 26.89 -52.19
CA SER A 11 -19.37 26.80 -53.57
C SER A 11 -17.96 27.36 -53.82
N THR A 12 -17.08 26.83 -54.67
CA THR A 12 -16.76 25.52 -55.30
C THR A 12 -15.50 25.79 -56.12
N SER A 13 -14.51 24.88 -56.21
CA SER A 13 -13.82 24.60 -57.49
C SER A 13 -12.88 23.40 -57.37
N ALA A 14 -13.05 22.45 -58.30
CA ALA A 14 -12.36 21.17 -58.43
C ALA A 14 -11.20 21.22 -59.45
N THR A 15 -10.63 20.02 -59.71
CA THR A 15 -9.68 19.56 -60.78
C THR A 15 -8.18 19.62 -60.44
N LYS A 16 -7.31 18.62 -60.71
CA LYS A 16 -7.28 17.38 -61.54
C LYS A 16 -6.12 16.47 -60.99
N SER A 17 -6.29 15.15 -60.85
CA SER A 17 -5.84 14.05 -61.74
C SER A 17 -4.32 13.93 -62.00
N GLY A 18 -3.74 12.78 -61.62
CA GLY A 18 -2.42 12.29 -62.04
C GLY A 18 -2.02 10.98 -61.33
N ASP A 19 -2.27 9.83 -61.96
CA ASP A 19 -1.71 8.50 -61.65
C ASP A 19 -0.19 8.45 -61.93
N VAL A 20 0.60 7.62 -61.21
CA VAL A 20 1.29 6.35 -61.60
C VAL A 20 2.12 5.81 -60.35
N PRO A 21 2.80 4.64 -60.35
CA PRO A 21 2.39 3.30 -59.85
C PRO A 21 3.05 2.82 -58.52
N VAL A 22 2.55 1.72 -57.96
CA VAL A 22 3.16 0.90 -56.87
C VAL A 22 4.25 -0.04 -57.47
N PRO A 23 5.33 -0.42 -56.76
CA PRO A 23 5.28 -1.71 -56.02
C PRO A 23 6.17 -1.82 -54.76
N GLY A 24 5.69 -2.56 -53.75
CA GLY A 24 6.48 -3.61 -53.10
C GLY A 24 7.38 -3.27 -51.90
N SER A 25 7.03 -3.90 -50.77
CA SER A 25 7.93 -4.63 -49.86
C SER A 25 8.01 -4.15 -48.41
N THR A 26 7.64 -5.08 -47.52
CA THR A 26 8.08 -5.25 -46.13
C THR A 26 7.66 -4.19 -45.11
N ARG A 27 6.49 -4.45 -44.52
CA ARG A 27 6.13 -4.09 -43.13
C ARG A 27 7.24 -4.57 -42.18
N SER A 28 8.13 -3.68 -41.76
CA SER A 28 8.95 -3.88 -40.56
C SER A 28 8.14 -3.42 -39.35
N SER A 29 7.54 -4.37 -38.66
CA SER A 29 6.89 -4.18 -37.37
C SER A 29 7.94 -4.04 -36.28
N ASN A 30 8.55 -2.86 -36.14
CA ASN A 30 9.31 -2.52 -34.94
C ASN A 30 8.33 -2.12 -33.83
N ARG A 31 7.71 -3.12 -33.18
CA ARG A 31 7.20 -2.96 -31.83
C ARG A 31 8.37 -3.18 -30.89
N THR A 32 8.90 -2.07 -30.37
CA THR A 32 9.82 -2.03 -29.24
C THR A 32 9.16 -2.74 -28.06
N ARG A 33 9.46 -4.03 -27.89
CA ARG A 33 9.15 -4.80 -26.69
C ARG A 33 10.08 -4.28 -25.61
N ALA A 34 9.60 -3.37 -24.77
CA ALA A 34 10.31 -2.95 -23.57
C ALA A 34 10.67 -4.22 -22.77
N GLY A 35 11.96 -4.55 -22.76
CA GLY A 35 12.47 -5.75 -22.12
C GLY A 35 12.38 -5.60 -20.61
N ARG A 36 11.74 -6.56 -19.94
CA ARG A 36 12.00 -6.80 -18.51
C ARG A 36 13.49 -7.12 -18.40
N ALA A 37 14.28 -6.26 -17.77
CA ALA A 37 15.69 -6.54 -17.54
C ALA A 37 15.83 -7.85 -16.75
N SER A 38 16.47 -8.86 -17.35
CA SER A 38 16.76 -10.14 -16.69
C SER A 38 17.97 -9.95 -15.76
N LEU A 39 17.86 -10.41 -14.51
CA LEU A 39 18.94 -10.32 -13.53
C LEU A 39 20.22 -10.99 -14.03
N THR A 40 21.37 -10.36 -13.77
CA THR A 40 22.67 -11.01 -13.97
C THR A 40 22.84 -12.18 -13.00
N PRO A 41 23.68 -13.19 -13.31
CA PRO A 41 23.94 -14.31 -12.41
C PRO A 41 24.38 -13.88 -11.00
N LYS A 42 25.20 -12.83 -10.92
CA LYS A 42 25.68 -12.25 -9.65
C LYS A 42 24.54 -11.62 -8.83
N GLN A 43 23.64 -10.87 -9.47
CA GLN A 43 22.46 -10.30 -8.81
C GLN A 43 21.49 -11.39 -8.35
N ALA A 44 21.32 -12.45 -9.16
CA ALA A 44 20.49 -13.59 -8.78
C ALA A 44 21.08 -14.33 -7.56
N GLU A 45 22.40 -14.51 -7.49
CA GLU A 45 23.07 -15.10 -6.34
C GLU A 45 22.86 -14.27 -5.06
N ILE A 46 23.07 -12.95 -5.14
CA ILE A 46 22.85 -12.01 -4.03
C ILE A 46 21.41 -12.11 -3.53
N ARG A 47 20.43 -12.04 -4.43
CA ARG A 47 19.01 -12.16 -4.12
C ARG A 47 18.66 -13.49 -3.46
N ASN A 48 19.17 -14.59 -4.01
CA ASN A 48 18.89 -15.92 -3.47
C ASN A 48 19.46 -16.06 -2.06
N ARG A 49 20.61 -15.45 -1.79
CA ARG A 49 21.23 -15.45 -0.47
C ARG A 49 20.45 -14.60 0.53
N GLU A 50 20.00 -13.41 0.14
CA GLU A 50 19.11 -12.57 0.96
C GLU A 50 17.80 -13.30 1.31
N ALA A 51 17.14 -13.90 0.32
CA ALA A 51 15.93 -14.68 0.54
C ALA A 51 16.17 -15.83 1.53
N ALA A 52 17.33 -16.51 1.44
CA ALA A 52 17.69 -17.58 2.37
C ALA A 52 17.93 -17.06 3.80
N ILE A 53 18.57 -15.90 3.97
CA ILE A 53 18.74 -15.22 5.27
C ILE A 53 17.38 -14.90 5.88
N LEU A 54 16.51 -14.24 5.11
CA LEU A 54 15.19 -13.80 5.56
C LEU A 54 14.28 -14.98 5.93
N ARG A 55 14.37 -16.09 5.19
CA ARG A 55 13.65 -17.35 5.50
C ARG A 55 14.01 -17.90 6.88
N ILE A 56 15.29 -17.84 7.27
CA ILE A 56 15.77 -18.29 8.59
C ILE A 56 15.42 -17.27 9.69
N ALA A 57 15.49 -15.98 9.37
CA ALA A 57 15.23 -14.91 10.32
C ALA A 57 13.75 -14.80 10.73
N ARG A 58 12.82 -14.95 9.78
CA ARG A 58 11.37 -14.80 9.99
C ARG A 58 10.83 -15.57 11.20
N PRO A 59 11.02 -16.91 11.33
CA PRO A 59 10.50 -17.66 12.48
C PRO A 59 11.21 -17.36 13.81
N ARG A 60 12.42 -16.78 13.79
CA ARG A 60 13.13 -16.34 15.00
C ARG A 60 12.54 -15.03 15.52
N LEU A 61 12.34 -14.07 14.62
CA LEU A 61 11.71 -12.78 14.94
C LEU A 61 10.27 -12.96 15.44
N ALA A 62 9.48 -13.79 14.76
CA ALA A 62 8.08 -14.01 15.14
C ALA A 62 7.91 -14.62 16.53
N ARG A 63 8.88 -15.44 17.00
CA ARG A 63 8.80 -16.12 18.30
C ARG A 63 9.41 -15.34 19.46
N GLY A 64 10.48 -14.60 19.23
CA GLY A 64 11.26 -13.97 20.31
C GLY A 64 11.67 -12.52 20.04
N GLY A 65 11.03 -11.88 19.06
CA GLY A 65 11.31 -10.51 18.67
C GLY A 65 12.74 -10.31 18.17
N LEU A 66 13.16 -9.05 18.15
CA LEU A 66 14.49 -8.66 17.67
C LEU A 66 15.64 -9.20 18.55
N ALA A 67 15.38 -9.46 19.83
CA ALA A 67 16.37 -10.02 20.75
C ALA A 67 16.77 -11.46 20.38
N ALA A 68 15.83 -12.25 19.87
CA ALA A 68 16.07 -13.63 19.45
C ALA A 68 16.82 -13.77 18.11
N LEU A 69 17.07 -12.66 17.41
CA LEU A 69 17.80 -12.63 16.15
C LEU A 69 19.30 -12.34 16.38
N SER A 70 20.17 -13.21 15.87
CA SER A 70 21.63 -13.05 15.91
C SER A 70 22.23 -13.32 14.54
N MET A 71 23.12 -12.43 14.10
CA MET A 71 23.83 -12.54 12.83
C MET A 71 24.73 -13.78 12.78
N GLU A 72 25.39 -14.10 13.90
CA GLU A 72 26.23 -15.29 14.07
C GLU A 72 25.40 -16.57 14.03
N ALA A 73 24.23 -16.57 14.65
CA ALA A 73 23.34 -17.72 14.64
C ALA A 73 22.83 -18.02 13.21
N ILE A 74 22.50 -16.97 12.44
CA ILE A 74 22.13 -17.11 11.03
C ILE A 74 23.32 -17.64 10.21
N ALA A 75 24.50 -17.05 10.35
CA ALA A 75 25.71 -17.47 9.62
C ALA A 75 26.01 -18.96 9.83
N ARG A 76 25.97 -19.40 11.10
CA ARG A 76 26.19 -20.80 11.49
C ARG A 76 25.12 -21.75 10.93
N GLU A 77 23.85 -21.36 10.97
CA GLU A 77 22.76 -22.18 10.43
C GLU A 77 22.84 -22.33 8.90
N MET A 78 23.36 -21.30 8.22
CA MET A 78 23.58 -21.33 6.76
C MET A 78 24.92 -21.94 6.35
N SER A 79 25.77 -22.34 7.30
CA SER A 79 27.16 -22.76 7.07
C SER A 79 27.98 -21.71 6.29
N TYR A 80 27.73 -20.43 6.55
CA TYR A 80 28.45 -19.31 5.97
C TYR A 80 29.38 -18.63 6.98
N ALA A 81 30.45 -18.02 6.47
CA ALA A 81 31.28 -17.13 7.26
C ALA A 81 30.44 -15.93 7.74
N LYS A 82 30.74 -15.43 8.94
CA LYS A 82 30.06 -14.25 9.51
C LYS A 82 30.03 -13.09 8.51
N GLY A 83 31.18 -12.76 7.91
CA GLY A 83 31.29 -11.68 6.92
C GLY A 83 30.31 -11.80 5.74
N THR A 84 29.95 -13.02 5.32
CA THR A 84 28.98 -13.23 4.24
C THR A 84 27.60 -12.68 4.61
N ILE A 85 27.13 -12.87 5.85
CA ILE A 85 25.83 -12.31 6.27
C ILE A 85 25.91 -10.79 6.38
N TYR A 86 27.00 -10.27 6.93
CA TYR A 86 27.22 -8.82 7.08
C TYR A 86 27.32 -8.08 5.75
N ASN A 87 27.77 -8.75 4.68
CA ASN A 87 27.79 -8.19 3.33
C ASN A 87 26.38 -7.97 2.75
N HIS A 88 25.36 -8.66 3.25
CA HIS A 88 23.97 -8.49 2.82
C HIS A 88 23.17 -7.61 3.78
N PHE A 89 23.43 -7.73 5.07
CA PHE A 89 22.75 -6.98 6.11
C PHE A 89 23.77 -6.53 7.15
N SER A 90 23.98 -5.22 7.29
CA SER A 90 24.98 -4.68 8.21
C SER A 90 24.65 -4.95 9.69
N CYS A 91 23.37 -5.10 10.00
CA CYS A 91 22.86 -5.42 11.34
C CYS A 91 21.57 -6.24 11.26
N LYS A 92 21.08 -6.69 12.42
CA LYS A 92 19.84 -7.49 12.50
C LYS A 92 18.58 -6.64 12.28
N GLU A 93 18.65 -5.34 12.54
CA GLU A 93 17.59 -4.36 12.28
C GLU A 93 17.32 -4.22 10.78
N GLU A 94 18.35 -4.33 9.93
CA GLU A 94 18.20 -4.35 8.47
C GLU A 94 17.44 -5.59 7.98
N ILE A 95 17.67 -6.75 8.60
CA ILE A 95 16.93 -7.99 8.32
C ILE A 95 15.45 -7.82 8.70
N LEU A 96 15.19 -7.22 9.87
CA LEU A 96 13.84 -6.94 10.33
C LEU A 96 13.10 -6.02 9.34
N LEU A 97 13.75 -4.94 8.89
CA LEU A 97 13.15 -3.99 7.94
C LEU A 97 12.87 -4.63 6.58
N ALA A 98 13.78 -5.47 6.07
CA ALA A 98 13.56 -6.22 4.83
C ALA A 98 12.36 -7.17 4.91
N LEU A 99 12.17 -7.84 6.06
CA LEU A 99 10.97 -8.65 6.29
C LEU A 99 9.69 -7.80 6.38
N ALA A 100 9.76 -6.62 6.97
CA ALA A 100 8.61 -5.71 7.05
C ALA A 100 8.22 -5.14 5.67
N ILE A 101 9.18 -4.89 4.78
CA ILE A 101 8.90 -4.58 3.37
C ILE A 101 8.17 -5.75 2.71
N GLY A 102 8.62 -6.99 2.94
CA GLY A 102 7.91 -8.19 2.49
C GLY A 102 6.48 -8.27 3.04
N ALA A 103 6.30 -7.98 4.33
CA ALA A 103 5.00 -7.95 4.98
C ALA A 103 4.06 -6.92 4.34
N ASN A 104 4.55 -5.71 4.06
CA ASN A 104 3.82 -4.66 3.36
C ASN A 104 3.44 -5.05 1.93
N ASN A 105 4.35 -5.69 1.19
CA ASN A 105 4.06 -6.21 -0.15
C ASN A 105 2.96 -7.29 -0.12
N LYS A 106 3.01 -8.21 0.86
CA LYS A 106 1.96 -9.22 1.05
C LYS A 106 0.62 -8.58 1.43
N ARG A 107 0.62 -7.59 2.32
CA ARG A 107 -0.56 -6.80 2.67
C ARG A 107 -1.15 -6.09 1.45
N ARG A 108 -0.31 -5.49 0.61
CA ARG A 108 -0.73 -4.87 -0.65
C ARG A 108 -1.37 -5.87 -1.61
N GLU A 109 -0.80 -7.08 -1.74
CA GLU A 109 -1.39 -8.17 -2.55
C GLU A 109 -2.82 -8.48 -2.08
N LEU A 110 -3.03 -8.66 -0.76
CA LEU A 110 -4.38 -8.87 -0.19
C LEU A 110 -5.32 -7.70 -0.48
N PHE A 111 -4.85 -6.45 -0.33
CA PHE A 111 -5.68 -5.27 -0.57
C PHE A 111 -6.12 -5.18 -2.03
N LEU A 112 -5.19 -5.36 -2.98
CA LEU A 112 -5.49 -5.33 -4.40
C LEU A 112 -6.50 -6.42 -4.78
N THR A 113 -6.29 -7.66 -4.32
CA THR A 113 -7.23 -8.75 -4.56
C THR A 113 -8.61 -8.47 -3.96
N ALA A 114 -8.67 -7.90 -2.75
CA ALA A 114 -9.94 -7.59 -2.10
C ALA A 114 -10.76 -6.55 -2.89
N VAL A 115 -10.12 -5.46 -3.35
CA VAL A 115 -10.82 -4.38 -4.05
C VAL A 115 -11.26 -4.75 -5.47
N GLU A 116 -10.54 -5.64 -6.16
CA GLU A 116 -10.83 -6.04 -7.54
C GLU A 116 -12.23 -6.66 -7.72
N SER A 117 -12.76 -7.29 -6.66
CA SER A 117 -14.05 -7.99 -6.71
C SER A 117 -15.26 -7.14 -6.29
N MET A 118 -15.03 -5.87 -5.95
CA MET A 118 -16.01 -4.94 -5.38
C MET A 118 -16.37 -3.82 -6.34
N SER A 119 -17.65 -3.48 -6.40
CA SER A 119 -18.21 -2.48 -7.35
C SER A 119 -18.33 -1.07 -6.76
N THR A 120 -18.65 -0.96 -5.47
CA THR A 120 -18.82 0.32 -4.78
C THR A 120 -17.55 0.71 -4.01
N SER A 121 -17.32 2.00 -3.84
CA SER A 121 -16.18 2.49 -3.05
C SER A 121 -16.28 2.07 -1.57
N ARG A 122 -17.50 2.03 -1.03
CA ARG A 122 -17.80 1.52 0.32
C ARG A 122 -17.39 0.05 0.47
N ASP A 123 -17.82 -0.81 -0.45
CA ASP A 123 -17.50 -2.23 -0.41
C ASP A 123 -16.00 -2.47 -0.57
N LYS A 124 -15.32 -1.68 -1.39
CA LYS A 124 -13.85 -1.75 -1.55
C LYS A 124 -13.12 -1.48 -0.23
N ILE A 125 -13.51 -0.44 0.51
CA ILE A 125 -12.90 -0.16 1.84
C ILE A 125 -13.26 -1.26 2.86
N ALA A 126 -14.51 -1.70 2.90
CA ALA A 126 -14.93 -2.79 3.79
C ALA A 126 -14.13 -4.09 3.50
N ALA A 127 -13.92 -4.40 2.21
CA ALA A 127 -13.12 -5.53 1.76
C ALA A 127 -11.64 -5.41 2.18
N ILE A 128 -11.07 -4.20 2.15
CA ILE A 128 -9.73 -3.94 2.73
C ILE A 128 -9.73 -4.24 4.24
N GLY A 129 -10.78 -3.86 4.98
CA GLY A 129 -10.93 -4.21 6.39
C GLY A 129 -10.93 -5.72 6.64
N VAL A 130 -11.61 -6.49 5.79
CA VAL A 130 -11.57 -7.97 5.81
C VAL A 130 -10.17 -8.50 5.47
N ALA A 131 -9.50 -7.92 4.48
CA ALA A 131 -8.14 -8.27 4.11
C ALA A 131 -7.12 -8.00 5.25
N CYS A 132 -7.31 -6.93 6.02
CA CYS A 132 -6.51 -6.69 7.22
C CYS A 132 -6.67 -7.81 8.26
N GLN A 133 -7.89 -8.32 8.44
CA GLN A 133 -8.15 -9.44 9.35
C GLN A 133 -7.54 -10.74 8.84
N ASP A 134 -7.67 -11.00 7.54
CA ASP A 134 -7.04 -12.13 6.87
C ASP A 134 -5.51 -12.11 7.04
N PHE A 135 -4.90 -10.92 6.87
CA PHE A 135 -3.48 -10.69 7.14
C PHE A 135 -3.11 -11.00 8.59
N ARG A 136 -3.89 -10.50 9.56
CA ARG A 136 -3.67 -10.70 11.00
C ARG A 136 -3.75 -12.17 11.42
N VAL A 137 -4.60 -12.97 10.77
CA VAL A 137 -4.81 -14.39 11.09
C VAL A 137 -3.85 -15.29 10.32
N ARG A 138 -3.83 -15.23 8.99
CA ARG A 138 -3.05 -16.15 8.15
C ARG A 138 -1.58 -15.82 8.10
N PHE A 139 -1.24 -14.55 8.29
CA PHE A 139 0.12 -14.04 8.22
C PHE A 139 0.52 -13.41 9.56
N ALA A 140 0.09 -14.03 10.66
CA ALA A 140 0.30 -13.52 12.02
C ALA A 140 1.78 -13.21 12.33
N ASP A 141 2.71 -14.00 11.80
CA ASP A 141 4.15 -13.77 11.95
C ASP A 141 4.63 -12.50 11.22
N LEU A 142 4.10 -12.21 10.03
CA LEU A 142 4.35 -10.96 9.31
C LEU A 142 3.71 -9.76 10.01
N PHE A 143 2.52 -9.94 10.60
CA PHE A 143 1.90 -8.90 11.42
C PHE A 143 2.77 -8.57 12.64
N GLN A 144 3.32 -9.56 13.33
CA GLN A 144 4.25 -9.33 14.44
C GLN A 144 5.53 -8.61 13.98
N ILE A 145 6.08 -8.96 12.81
CA ILE A 145 7.22 -8.26 12.22
C ILE A 145 6.91 -6.79 11.94
N ASP A 146 5.73 -6.50 11.39
CA ASP A 146 5.26 -5.14 11.12
C ASP A 146 5.13 -4.34 12.43
N VAL A 147 4.58 -4.94 13.51
CA VAL A 147 4.54 -4.33 14.85
C VAL A 147 5.95 -4.03 15.38
N LEU A 148 6.88 -4.96 15.24
CA LEU A 148 8.25 -4.80 15.74
C LEU A 148 9.01 -3.64 15.08
N VAL A 149 8.82 -3.42 13.78
CA VAL A 149 9.48 -2.30 13.05
C VAL A 149 9.02 -0.94 13.55
N ARG A 150 7.84 -0.82 14.16
CA ARG A 150 7.34 0.46 14.68
C ARG A 150 8.04 0.92 15.96
N HIS A 151 8.88 0.09 16.59
CA HIS A 151 9.71 0.54 17.70
C HIS A 151 10.87 1.43 17.21
N SER A 152 11.05 2.59 17.87
CA SER A 152 11.97 3.66 17.45
C SER A 152 13.43 3.23 17.27
N THR A 153 13.91 2.26 18.05
CA THR A 153 15.32 1.82 18.06
C THR A 153 15.76 1.10 16.79
N VAL A 154 14.81 0.65 15.95
CA VAL A 154 15.12 0.06 14.64
C VAL A 154 15.60 1.13 13.67
N TRP A 155 14.94 2.28 13.65
CA TRP A 155 15.12 3.34 12.66
C TRP A 155 16.48 4.05 12.75
N GLU A 156 17.08 4.05 13.93
CA GLU A 156 18.40 4.63 14.20
C GLU A 156 19.55 3.82 13.59
N LYS A 157 19.35 2.52 13.35
CA LYS A 157 20.43 1.59 12.95
C LYS A 157 20.38 1.13 11.50
N VAL A 158 19.26 1.39 10.84
CA VAL A 158 19.05 1.03 9.43
C VAL A 158 19.63 2.11 8.50
N SER A 159 20.10 1.66 7.34
CA SER A 159 20.58 2.51 6.26
C SER A 159 19.47 3.42 5.71
N GLU A 160 19.87 4.58 5.20
CA GLU A 160 18.97 5.52 4.53
C GLU A 160 18.22 4.87 3.37
N GLN A 161 18.95 4.12 2.53
CA GLN A 161 18.38 3.36 1.42
C GLN A 161 17.23 2.44 1.86
N ARG A 162 17.38 1.70 2.97
CA ARG A 162 16.29 0.84 3.45
C ARG A 162 15.13 1.61 4.06
N ARG A 163 15.40 2.76 4.72
CA ARG A 163 14.33 3.65 5.20
C ARG A 163 13.47 4.15 4.04
N GLU A 164 14.11 4.60 2.96
CA GLU A 164 13.41 5.02 1.73
C GLU A 164 12.64 3.87 1.09
N ALA A 165 13.24 2.67 1.01
CA ALA A 165 12.56 1.49 0.47
C ALA A 165 11.30 1.12 1.27
N MET A 166 11.36 1.21 2.61
CA MET A 166 10.21 1.00 3.47
C MET A 166 9.14 2.08 3.27
N ALA A 167 9.53 3.36 3.26
CA ALA A 167 8.60 4.47 3.04
C ALA A 167 7.87 4.34 1.69
N LEU A 168 8.59 3.99 0.62
CA LEU A 168 7.99 3.74 -0.69
C LEU A 168 7.06 2.52 -0.68
N CYS A 169 7.41 1.47 0.06
CA CYS A 169 6.57 0.29 0.21
C CYS A 169 5.27 0.60 0.95
N GLU A 170 5.35 1.35 2.05
CA GLU A 170 4.20 1.84 2.81
C GLU A 170 3.31 2.75 1.95
N GLN A 171 3.92 3.70 1.23
CA GLN A 171 3.21 4.57 0.29
C GLN A 171 2.44 3.77 -0.77
N ARG A 172 3.06 2.74 -1.37
CA ARG A 172 2.40 1.87 -2.35
C ARG A 172 1.26 1.06 -1.74
N CYS A 173 1.40 0.59 -0.50
CA CYS A 173 0.37 -0.16 0.20
C CYS A 173 -0.82 0.76 0.57
N MET A 174 -0.54 1.89 1.22
CA MET A 174 -1.55 2.85 1.65
C MET A 174 -2.19 3.60 0.48
N GLY A 175 -1.47 3.74 -0.63
CA GLY A 175 -2.02 4.28 -1.87
C GLY A 175 -3.22 3.51 -2.39
N VAL A 176 -3.32 2.20 -2.15
CA VAL A 176 -4.53 1.42 -2.50
C VAL A 176 -5.74 1.94 -1.72
N VAL A 177 -5.57 2.22 -0.42
CA VAL A 177 -6.64 2.70 0.46
C VAL A 177 -7.07 4.12 0.07
N VAL A 178 -6.09 5.02 -0.09
CA VAL A 178 -6.34 6.42 -0.47
C VAL A 178 -7.01 6.52 -1.84
N ASN A 179 -6.60 5.69 -2.81
CA ASN A 179 -7.23 5.68 -4.13
C ASN A 179 -8.71 5.30 -4.09
N VAL A 180 -9.12 4.39 -3.19
CA VAL A 180 -10.55 4.05 -3.02
C VAL A 180 -11.31 5.23 -2.41
N GLY A 181 -10.73 5.93 -1.44
CA GLY A 181 -11.32 7.16 -0.89
C GLY A 181 -11.48 8.26 -1.94
N MET A 182 -10.43 8.51 -2.74
CA MET A 182 -10.48 9.46 -3.86
C MET A 182 -11.51 9.05 -4.91
N GLU A 183 -11.67 7.75 -5.18
CA GLU A 183 -12.73 7.23 -6.04
C GLU A 183 -14.12 7.56 -5.47
N ALA A 184 -14.33 7.42 -4.16
CA ALA A 184 -15.60 7.73 -3.51
C ALA A 184 -15.98 9.20 -3.66
N VAL A 185 -15.04 10.11 -3.41
CA VAL A 185 -15.23 11.56 -3.56
C VAL A 185 -15.57 11.90 -5.01
N ARG A 186 -14.77 11.38 -5.96
CA ARG A 186 -14.98 11.61 -7.40
C ARG A 186 -16.33 11.09 -7.91
N ARG A 187 -16.84 9.99 -7.33
CA ARG A 187 -18.14 9.39 -7.69
C ARG A 187 -19.33 10.05 -6.98
N GLY A 188 -19.09 10.89 -5.98
CA GLY A 188 -20.14 11.45 -5.13
C GLY A 188 -20.69 10.45 -4.11
N ASP A 189 -20.04 9.29 -3.92
CA ASP A 189 -20.37 8.33 -2.87
C ASP A 189 -20.04 8.90 -1.49
N LEU A 190 -19.04 9.77 -1.41
CA LEU A 190 -18.60 10.49 -0.21
C LEU A 190 -18.48 11.98 -0.52
N THR A 191 -19.09 12.83 0.29
CA THR A 191 -18.92 14.29 0.20
C THR A 191 -18.28 14.76 1.51
N LEU A 192 -17.12 15.42 1.40
CA LEU A 192 -16.39 15.95 2.54
C LEU A 192 -16.52 17.49 2.58
N PRO A 193 -16.56 18.11 3.76
CA PRO A 193 -16.39 19.55 3.88
C PRO A 193 -15.00 20.00 3.41
N ASP A 194 -14.87 21.25 2.95
CA ASP A 194 -13.59 21.80 2.48
C ASP A 194 -12.46 21.77 3.51
N SER A 195 -12.81 21.68 4.81
CA SER A 195 -11.84 21.61 5.91
C SER A 195 -11.28 20.21 6.18
N LEU A 196 -11.72 19.18 5.45
CA LEU A 196 -11.35 17.79 5.72
C LEU A 196 -10.85 17.09 4.45
N CYS A 197 -9.65 16.53 4.54
CA CYS A 197 -9.04 15.76 3.46
C CYS A 197 -9.43 14.28 3.54
N ILE A 198 -9.48 13.60 2.39
CA ILE A 198 -9.79 12.16 2.37
C ILE A 198 -8.72 11.34 3.08
N GLU A 199 -7.47 11.80 3.05
CA GLU A 199 -6.33 11.21 3.72
C GLU A 199 -6.54 11.12 5.24
N ASP A 200 -7.17 12.12 5.86
CA ASP A 200 -7.47 12.10 7.30
C ASP A 200 -8.52 11.03 7.64
N VAL A 201 -9.53 10.88 6.78
CA VAL A 201 -10.55 9.82 6.92
C VAL A 201 -9.91 8.43 6.76
N MET A 202 -9.04 8.26 5.75
CA MET A 202 -8.31 7.00 5.54
C MET A 202 -7.37 6.69 6.70
N PHE A 203 -6.68 7.71 7.24
CA PHE A 203 -5.82 7.57 8.41
C PHE A 203 -6.63 7.19 9.65
N GLY A 204 -7.83 7.74 9.83
CA GLY A 204 -8.76 7.34 10.90
C GLY A 204 -9.15 5.86 10.81
N LEU A 205 -9.53 5.38 9.62
CA LEU A 205 -9.84 3.97 9.39
C LEU A 205 -8.65 3.05 9.62
N TRP A 206 -7.46 3.46 9.17
CA TRP A 206 -6.23 2.73 9.42
C TRP A 206 -5.90 2.65 10.91
N SER A 207 -5.97 3.78 11.62
CA SER A 207 -5.70 3.87 13.06
C SER A 207 -6.64 2.95 13.85
N LEU A 208 -7.94 2.99 13.53
CA LEU A 208 -8.95 2.14 14.16
C LEU A 208 -8.69 0.65 13.91
N THR A 209 -8.39 0.28 12.66
CA THR A 209 -8.15 -1.11 12.27
C THR A 209 -6.87 -1.65 12.88
N TYR A 210 -5.75 -0.93 12.69
CA TYR A 210 -4.44 -1.35 13.17
C TYR A 210 -4.37 -1.36 14.70
N GLY A 211 -4.82 -0.29 15.35
CA GLY A 211 -4.87 -0.19 16.81
C GLY A 211 -5.80 -1.24 17.42
N GLY A 212 -6.98 -1.46 16.82
CA GLY A 212 -7.90 -2.51 17.23
C GLY A 212 -7.28 -3.91 17.16
N MET A 213 -6.58 -4.25 16.07
CA MET A 213 -5.92 -5.55 15.91
C MET A 213 -4.72 -5.74 16.86
N LEU A 214 -4.00 -4.66 17.16
CA LEU A 214 -2.94 -4.69 18.15
C LEU A 214 -3.50 -5.00 19.53
N ILE A 215 -4.55 -4.28 19.95
CA ILE A 215 -5.22 -4.49 21.25
C ILE A 215 -5.85 -5.88 21.31
N GLU A 216 -6.50 -6.34 20.24
CA GLU A 216 -7.07 -7.69 20.13
C GLU A 216 -6.01 -8.77 20.38
N GLY A 217 -4.82 -8.61 19.79
CA GLY A 217 -3.75 -9.59 19.91
C GLY A 217 -2.97 -9.53 21.23
N SER A 218 -3.03 -8.41 21.95
CA SER A 218 -2.19 -8.18 23.14
C SER A 218 -2.96 -8.09 24.46
N SER A 219 -4.27 -7.83 24.44
CA SER A 219 -5.05 -7.56 25.65
C SER A 219 -5.65 -8.85 26.23
N PRO A 220 -5.27 -9.26 27.45
CA PRO A 220 -5.78 -10.48 28.07
C PRO A 220 -7.21 -10.34 28.63
N GLY A 221 -7.77 -9.12 28.64
CA GLY A 221 -8.99 -8.78 29.35
C GLY A 221 -10.21 -8.49 28.49
N LEU A 222 -10.11 -8.54 27.16
CA LEU A 222 -11.21 -8.15 26.25
C LEU A 222 -12.49 -8.95 26.49
N ASP A 223 -12.36 -10.25 26.73
CA ASP A 223 -13.48 -11.14 27.04
C ASP A 223 -14.23 -10.70 28.31
N ARG A 224 -13.51 -10.27 29.34
CA ARG A 224 -14.08 -9.75 30.60
C ARG A 224 -14.79 -8.41 30.42
N LEU A 225 -14.49 -7.69 29.34
CA LEU A 225 -15.15 -6.44 28.95
C LEU A 225 -16.34 -6.69 28.00
N GLY A 226 -16.69 -7.95 27.72
CA GLY A 226 -17.76 -8.32 26.79
C GLY A 226 -17.36 -8.24 25.31
N ILE A 227 -16.07 -8.07 25.01
CA ILE A 227 -15.54 -8.03 23.64
C ILE A 227 -15.08 -9.45 23.27
N HIS A 228 -16.05 -10.29 22.91
CA HIS A 228 -15.80 -11.70 22.54
C HIS A 228 -15.27 -11.86 21.11
N ASP A 229 -15.67 -10.97 20.20
CA ASP A 229 -15.19 -10.93 18.81
C ASP A 229 -14.65 -9.54 18.48
N GLY A 230 -13.35 -9.36 18.73
CA GLY A 230 -12.64 -8.12 18.48
C GLY A 230 -12.67 -7.71 17.00
N PHE A 231 -12.57 -8.67 16.08
CA PHE A 231 -12.61 -8.39 14.65
C PHE A 231 -13.96 -7.84 14.20
N SER A 232 -15.06 -8.42 14.70
CA SER A 232 -16.41 -7.90 14.43
C SER A 232 -16.64 -6.55 15.08
N ALA A 233 -16.12 -6.31 16.28
CA ALA A 233 -16.16 -4.99 16.91
C ALA A 233 -15.41 -3.93 16.07
N ILE A 234 -14.21 -4.24 15.59
CA ILE A 234 -13.43 -3.33 14.72
C ILE A 234 -14.21 -2.99 13.44
N ARG A 235 -14.79 -3.98 12.74
CA ARG A 235 -15.57 -3.73 11.50
C ARG A 235 -16.78 -2.84 11.76
N ARG A 236 -17.55 -3.12 12.83
CA ARG A 236 -18.70 -2.30 13.19
C ARG A 236 -18.30 -0.84 13.47
N ASN A 237 -17.17 -0.61 14.15
CA ASN A 237 -16.67 0.74 14.37
C ASN A 237 -16.20 1.41 13.06
N CYS A 238 -15.60 0.66 12.13
CA CYS A 238 -15.23 1.20 10.81
C CYS A 238 -16.48 1.62 10.03
N HIS A 239 -17.53 0.79 10.03
CA HIS A 239 -18.80 1.12 9.40
C HIS A 239 -19.47 2.32 10.05
N ALA A 240 -19.49 2.41 11.38
CA ALA A 240 -20.01 3.57 12.08
C ALA A 240 -19.25 4.86 11.73
N LEU A 241 -17.92 4.81 11.61
CA LEU A 241 -17.12 5.95 11.18
C LEU A 241 -17.49 6.38 9.74
N MET A 242 -17.57 5.43 8.81
CA MET A 242 -17.92 5.72 7.41
C MET A 242 -19.37 6.24 7.28
N ASP A 243 -20.31 5.72 8.06
CA ASP A 243 -21.70 6.23 8.12
C ASP A 243 -21.76 7.63 8.73
N GLY A 244 -20.90 7.93 9.70
CA GLY A 244 -20.73 9.28 10.25
C GLY A 244 -20.36 10.31 9.19
N TYR A 245 -19.55 9.91 8.20
CA TYR A 245 -19.23 10.74 7.02
C TYR A 245 -20.25 10.63 5.89
N GLN A 246 -21.37 9.91 6.08
CA GLN A 246 -22.39 9.66 5.07
C GLN A 246 -21.82 9.03 3.79
N TRP A 247 -20.81 8.17 3.93
CA TRP A 247 -20.23 7.44 2.80
C TRP A 247 -21.20 6.37 2.32
N LYS A 248 -21.75 6.56 1.13
CA LYS A 248 -22.77 5.68 0.53
C LYS A 248 -22.17 4.47 -0.21
N PRO A 249 -22.92 3.35 -0.28
CA PRO A 249 -24.14 3.07 0.50
C PRO A 249 -23.85 3.02 2.01
N LEU A 250 -24.87 3.35 2.82
CA LEU A 250 -24.76 3.22 4.28
C LEU A 250 -24.74 1.73 4.67
N TYR A 251 -24.27 1.46 5.89
CA TYR A 251 -24.14 0.10 6.39
C TYR A 251 -25.46 -0.70 6.33
N ASP A 252 -25.36 -1.92 5.83
CA ASP A 252 -26.39 -2.95 5.88
C ASP A 252 -25.74 -4.25 6.36
N ALA A 253 -26.32 -4.87 7.38
CA ALA A 253 -25.69 -6.00 8.07
C ALA A 253 -25.70 -7.28 7.22
N GLU A 254 -26.79 -7.56 6.51
CA GLU A 254 -26.90 -8.75 5.66
C GLU A 254 -25.92 -8.67 4.49
N HIS A 255 -25.84 -7.51 3.84
CA HIS A 255 -24.87 -7.24 2.78
C HIS A 255 -23.43 -7.33 3.27
N ASP A 256 -23.11 -6.80 4.46
CA ASP A 256 -21.75 -6.88 5.02
C ASP A 256 -21.35 -8.34 5.32
N GLU A 257 -22.26 -9.17 5.84
CA GLU A 257 -21.99 -10.59 6.06
C GLU A 257 -21.67 -11.33 4.76
N ILE A 258 -22.44 -11.06 3.70
CA ILE A 258 -22.20 -11.62 2.35
C ILE A 258 -20.85 -11.14 1.81
N LEU A 259 -20.54 -9.85 1.96
CA LEU A 259 -19.26 -9.27 1.55
C LEU A 259 -18.09 -9.95 2.27
N ILE A 260 -18.16 -10.13 3.58
CA ILE A 260 -17.12 -10.78 4.38
C ILE A 260 -16.86 -12.20 3.87
N GLN A 261 -17.92 -12.98 3.65
CA GLN A 261 -17.78 -14.35 3.14
C GLN A 261 -17.14 -14.36 1.75
N LYS A 262 -17.65 -13.53 0.83
CA LYS A 262 -17.13 -13.41 -0.54
C LYS A 262 -15.65 -13.03 -0.56
N VAL A 263 -15.25 -12.01 0.21
CA VAL A 263 -13.86 -11.53 0.27
C VAL A 263 -12.96 -12.59 0.88
N ARG A 264 -13.33 -13.23 2.00
CA ARG A 264 -12.53 -14.32 2.59
C ARG A 264 -12.32 -15.48 1.63
N SER A 265 -13.39 -15.93 0.95
CA SER A 265 -13.27 -17.00 -0.05
C SER A 265 -12.36 -16.63 -1.22
N LEU A 266 -12.42 -15.37 -1.67
CA LEU A 266 -11.54 -14.85 -2.72
C LEU A 266 -10.07 -14.83 -2.26
N LEU A 267 -9.79 -14.24 -1.10
CA LEU A 267 -8.42 -14.10 -0.58
C LEU A 267 -7.76 -15.46 -0.31
N HIS A 268 -8.51 -16.46 0.15
CA HIS A 268 -8.01 -17.82 0.32
C HIS A 268 -7.68 -18.52 -0.99
N ARG A 269 -8.40 -18.18 -2.07
CA ARG A 269 -8.20 -18.79 -3.39
C ARG A 269 -7.06 -18.14 -4.16
N GLU A 270 -6.98 -16.82 -4.16
CA GLU A 270 -6.08 -16.08 -5.06
C GLU A 270 -4.73 -15.71 -4.40
N VAL A 271 -4.68 -15.57 -3.08
CA VAL A 271 -3.47 -15.12 -2.39
C VAL A 271 -2.83 -16.29 -1.65
N GLY A 272 -1.67 -16.74 -2.11
CA GLY A 272 -0.89 -17.82 -1.49
C GLY A 272 -0.19 -17.41 -0.19
N GLN A 273 0.22 -18.43 0.59
CA GLN A 273 0.95 -18.28 1.87
C GLN A 273 2.40 -17.80 1.70
N GLU A 274 2.98 -17.96 0.51
CA GLU A 274 4.38 -17.66 0.24
C GLU A 274 4.67 -16.16 0.28
N LEU A 275 5.76 -15.79 0.97
CA LEU A 275 6.28 -14.43 0.96
C LEU A 275 7.16 -14.24 -0.27
N LYS A 276 6.73 -13.37 -1.18
CA LYS A 276 7.57 -12.91 -2.31
C LYS A 276 8.59 -11.90 -1.76
N ILE A 277 9.84 -12.33 -1.63
CA ILE A 277 10.94 -11.46 -1.24
C ILE A 277 11.50 -10.84 -2.52
N GLU A 278 11.12 -9.59 -2.79
CA GLU A 278 11.73 -8.78 -3.85
C GLU A 278 13.02 -8.18 -3.31
N SER A 279 14.17 -8.48 -3.92
CA SER A 279 15.41 -7.79 -3.58
C SER A 279 15.51 -6.44 -4.30
N GLU A 280 16.26 -5.54 -3.68
CA GLU A 280 16.45 -4.12 -4.04
C GLU A 280 16.83 -3.86 -5.51
N SER A 281 17.32 -4.85 -6.24
CA SER A 281 17.64 -4.72 -7.68
C SER A 281 16.45 -4.34 -8.58
N ALA A 282 15.21 -4.50 -8.11
CA ALA A 282 14.00 -4.14 -8.87
C ALA A 282 13.47 -2.73 -8.57
N VAL A 283 13.98 -2.03 -7.55
CA VAL A 283 13.52 -0.69 -7.14
C VAL A 283 14.27 0.42 -7.90
N ALA A 284 15.43 0.10 -8.48
CA ALA A 284 16.26 1.05 -9.23
C ALA A 284 15.66 1.47 -10.59
N ASP A 285 14.65 0.75 -11.10
CA ASP A 285 13.89 1.19 -12.27
C ASP A 285 12.72 2.07 -11.80
N GLY A 286 13.02 3.36 -11.64
CA GLY A 286 12.07 4.38 -11.22
C GLY A 286 10.85 4.52 -12.15
N PRO A 287 9.75 5.14 -11.67
CA PRO A 287 8.60 5.41 -12.50
C PRO A 287 8.95 6.48 -13.54
N SER A 288 9.26 6.06 -14.76
CA SER A 288 9.12 6.89 -15.95
C SER A 288 7.64 7.14 -16.21
N SER A 289 7.07 8.18 -15.60
CA SER A 289 6.17 9.13 -16.26
C SER A 289 5.58 10.13 -15.25
N ARG A 290 5.58 11.39 -15.69
CA ARG A 290 5.14 12.61 -15.02
C ARG A 290 3.81 12.45 -14.26
N GLY A 291 3.88 12.55 -12.94
CA GLY A 291 2.80 13.05 -12.10
C GLY A 291 3.31 14.29 -11.39
N THR A 292 2.82 15.46 -11.79
CA THR A 292 3.17 16.74 -11.17
C THR A 292 2.78 16.71 -9.70
N VAL A 293 3.76 16.60 -8.81
CA VAL A 293 3.57 16.94 -7.39
C VAL A 293 3.43 18.44 -7.34
N VAL A 294 2.20 18.93 -7.17
CA VAL A 294 1.95 20.33 -6.79
C VAL A 294 2.32 20.42 -5.31
N THR A 295 3.51 20.95 -5.04
CA THR A 295 3.87 21.43 -3.70
C THR A 295 2.98 22.63 -3.40
N VAL A 296 2.04 22.47 -2.48
CA VAL A 296 1.28 23.59 -1.91
C VAL A 296 2.13 24.12 -0.75
N ASP A 297 2.69 25.32 -0.93
CA ASP A 297 3.39 26.01 0.15
C ASP A 297 2.41 26.32 1.31
N PRO A 298 2.84 26.24 2.57
CA PRO A 298 2.01 26.60 3.71
C PRO A 298 1.72 28.11 3.72
N PRO A 299 0.52 28.55 4.14
CA PRO A 299 0.17 29.96 4.17
C PRO A 299 0.97 30.72 5.24
N ASP A 300 1.39 31.93 4.86
CA ASP A 300 2.19 32.87 5.65
C ASP A 300 1.72 33.05 7.10
N ALA A 301 2.62 32.79 8.04
CA ALA A 301 2.48 33.18 9.43
C ALA A 301 2.62 34.71 9.54
N MET A 302 1.49 35.41 9.65
CA MET A 302 1.48 36.83 10.02
C MET A 302 1.95 37.04 11.46
N ALA A 303 3.07 37.74 11.56
CA ALA A 303 3.38 38.79 12.51
C ALA A 303 3.16 38.52 14.02
N SER A 304 4.28 38.22 14.66
CA SER A 304 4.54 38.44 16.08
C SER A 304 4.23 39.90 16.48
N GLN A 305 3.29 40.11 17.40
CA GLN A 305 3.22 41.34 18.18
C GLN A 305 3.60 41.04 19.64
N SER A 306 4.81 41.50 19.95
CA SER A 306 5.37 41.94 21.21
C SER A 306 4.37 42.26 22.33
N LEU A 307 4.52 41.56 23.47
CA LEU A 307 4.16 42.04 24.79
C LEU A 307 5.31 41.72 25.77
N GLN A 308 6.25 42.66 25.85
CA GLN A 308 7.14 42.82 27.01
C GLN A 308 6.92 44.22 27.58
N GLY A 309 6.54 44.25 28.86
CA GLY A 309 6.97 45.29 29.79
C GLY A 309 6.09 46.54 29.91
N ALA A 310 5.27 46.57 30.96
CA ALA A 310 5.08 47.78 31.75
C ALA A 310 5.02 47.40 33.24
N LYS A 311 6.04 47.86 33.98
CA LYS A 311 6.07 47.92 35.45
C LYS A 311 5.14 49.04 35.90
N GLN A 312 4.20 48.74 36.80
CA GLN A 312 4.00 49.37 38.12
C GLN A 312 2.79 48.73 38.79
#